data_AF-A0A1G7NBJ6-F1
#
_entry.id   AF-A0A1G7NBJ6-F1
#
_cell.length_a   1.000
_cell.length_b   1.000
_cell.length_c   1.000
_cell.angle_alpha   90.00
_cell.angle_beta   90.00
_cell.angle_gamma   90.00
#
_symmetry.space_group_name_H-M   'P 1'
#
loop_
_entity.id
_entity.type
_entity.pdbx_description
1 polymer ?
#
loop_
_entity_poly.entity_id
_entity_poly.type
_entity_poly.pdbx_seq_one_letter_code
_entity_poly.pdbx_strand_id
1 'polypeptide(L)'
;MIEPRDPWPGRPQLLGIWTAEELEVALVRTAYGDAELENALQLVIDQGPGPFTLLAAGLLTVQPDVDDLGGGLWAEIEWADVDDAVITGALRVEPGELAALRKAARMAADR
;
A
#
# COMPACT_ATOMS: atom_id res chain seq x y z
N MET A 1 -9.34 -42.02 3.04
CA MET A 1 -9.24 -40.69 2.43
C MET A 1 -9.55 -39.71 3.55
N ILE A 2 -8.53 -39.06 4.11
CA ILE A 2 -8.67 -38.18 5.27
C ILE A 2 -8.74 -36.76 4.71
N GLU A 3 -9.87 -36.09 4.87
CA GLU A 3 -10.00 -34.66 4.55
C GLU A 3 -9.01 -33.88 5.43
N PRO A 4 -8.24 -32.92 4.88
CA PRO A 4 -7.39 -32.08 5.71
C PRO A 4 -8.29 -31.18 6.58
N ARG A 5 -8.12 -31.34 7.90
CA ARG A 5 -8.79 -30.55 8.93
C ARG A 5 -8.36 -29.08 8.82
N ASP A 6 -9.34 -28.19 8.94
CA ASP A 6 -9.17 -26.75 9.13
C ASP A 6 -8.00 -26.40 10.07
N PRO A 7 -7.08 -25.51 9.66
CA PRO A 7 -6.09 -24.97 10.59
C PRO A 7 -6.73 -23.92 11.51
N TRP A 8 -6.88 -24.33 12.77
CA TRP A 8 -7.08 -23.62 14.05
C TRP A 8 -7.16 -22.07 14.10
N PRO A 9 -8.03 -21.49 14.96
CA PRO A 9 -8.13 -20.05 15.21
C PRO A 9 -6.93 -19.59 16.06
N GLY A 10 -6.18 -18.58 15.60
CA GLY A 10 -5.10 -18.02 16.42
C GLY A 10 -3.94 -17.32 15.71
N ARG A 11 -3.94 -17.20 14.38
CA ARG A 11 -3.06 -16.23 13.72
C ARG A 11 -3.74 -14.86 13.72
N PRO A 12 -3.04 -13.75 14.02
CA PRO A 12 -3.60 -12.44 13.78
C PRO A 12 -3.91 -12.32 12.28
N GLN A 13 -5.20 -12.29 11.94
CA GLN A 13 -5.71 -12.14 10.57
C GLN A 13 -5.59 -10.69 10.10
N LEU A 14 -4.39 -10.09 10.22
CA LEU A 14 -4.12 -8.82 9.54
C LEU A 14 -3.91 -9.03 8.02
N LEU A 15 -3.82 -10.29 7.56
CA LEU A 15 -3.56 -10.73 6.18
C LEU A 15 -4.69 -11.64 5.66
N GLY A 16 -5.94 -11.20 5.73
CA GLY A 16 -7.09 -12.02 5.28
C GLY A 16 -8.24 -11.28 4.63
N ILE A 17 -8.11 -9.96 4.39
CA ILE A 17 -9.20 -9.14 3.82
C ILE A 17 -8.88 -8.73 2.38
N TRP A 18 -7.63 -8.39 2.08
CA TRP A 18 -7.18 -7.93 0.75
C TRP A 18 -5.83 -8.54 0.37
N THR A 19 -5.63 -8.77 -0.92
CA THR A 19 -4.38 -9.17 -1.55
C THR A 19 -3.50 -7.96 -1.86
N ALA A 20 -2.21 -8.18 -2.10
CA ALA A 20 -1.31 -7.11 -2.54
C ALA A 20 -1.79 -6.48 -3.85
N GLU A 21 -2.25 -7.31 -4.80
CA GLU A 21 -2.79 -6.87 -6.09
C GLU A 21 -4.05 -6.00 -5.90
N GLU A 22 -4.96 -6.35 -5.00
CA GLU A 22 -6.14 -5.53 -4.70
C GLU A 22 -5.75 -4.16 -4.12
N LEU A 23 -4.70 -4.09 -3.29
CA LEU A 23 -4.19 -2.82 -2.75
C LEU A 23 -3.47 -1.98 -3.81
N GLU A 24 -2.71 -2.60 -4.72
CA GLU A 24 -2.07 -1.91 -5.84
C GLU A 24 -3.12 -1.36 -6.82
N VAL A 25 -4.15 -2.14 -7.13
CA VAL A 25 -5.29 -1.67 -7.94
C VAL A 25 -6.01 -0.51 -7.26
N ALA A 26 -6.22 -0.58 -5.94
CA ALA A 26 -6.81 0.52 -5.16
C ALA A 26 -5.97 1.79 -5.23
N LEU A 27 -4.65 1.68 -5.11
CA LEU A 27 -3.72 2.80 -5.24
C LEU A 27 -3.79 3.44 -6.63
N VAL A 28 -3.67 2.63 -7.69
CA VAL A 28 -3.73 3.12 -9.08
C VAL A 28 -5.08 3.78 -9.36
N ARG A 29 -6.17 3.19 -8.86
CA ARG A 29 -7.51 3.78 -8.97
C ARG A 29 -7.59 5.16 -8.32
N THR A 30 -6.97 5.34 -7.15
CA THR A 30 -6.94 6.65 -6.47
C THR A 30 -6.27 7.74 -7.30
N ALA A 31 -5.28 7.37 -8.11
CA ALA A 31 -4.56 8.30 -8.96
C ALA A 31 -5.23 8.58 -10.30
N TYR A 32 -6.34 7.92 -10.63
CA TYR A 32 -6.92 8.00 -11.96
C TYR A 32 -7.22 9.45 -12.38
N GLY A 33 -6.53 9.91 -13.43
CA GLY A 33 -6.67 11.28 -13.96
C GLY A 33 -5.66 12.29 -13.40
N ASP A 34 -4.77 11.87 -12.48
CA ASP A 34 -3.61 12.61 -11.99
C ASP A 34 -2.33 11.91 -12.46
N ALA A 35 -1.78 12.38 -13.59
CA ALA A 35 -0.65 11.73 -14.25
C ALA A 35 0.64 11.72 -13.39
N GLU A 36 0.87 12.74 -12.56
CA GLU A 36 2.06 12.77 -11.68
C GLU A 36 1.90 11.76 -10.55
N LEU A 37 0.70 11.67 -9.96
CA LEU A 37 0.41 10.66 -8.95
C LEU A 37 0.41 9.24 -9.51
N GLU A 38 -0.11 9.02 -10.73
CA GLU A 38 -0.05 7.71 -11.41
C GLU A 38 1.41 7.26 -11.58
N ASN A 39 2.29 8.15 -12.03
CA ASN A 39 3.72 7.85 -12.18
C ASN A 39 4.42 7.63 -10.83
N ALA A 40 4.04 8.40 -9.80
CA ALA A 40 4.57 8.24 -8.45
C ALA A 40 4.21 6.87 -7.87
N LEU A 41 2.95 6.44 -8.01
CA LEU A 41 2.48 5.14 -7.53
C LEU A 41 3.09 3.99 -8.32
N GLN A 42 3.22 4.10 -9.65
CA GLN A 42 3.89 3.08 -10.45
C GLN A 42 5.35 2.87 -10.00
N LEU A 43 6.07 3.95 -9.66
CA LEU A 43 7.42 3.84 -9.11
C LEU A 43 7.46 3.08 -7.77
N VAL A 44 6.47 3.30 -6.89
CA VAL A 44 6.36 2.58 -5.62
C VAL A 44 6.00 1.11 -5.83
N ILE A 45 5.14 0.80 -6.79
CA ILE A 45 4.78 -0.59 -7.13
C ILE A 45 5.99 -1.35 -7.68
N ASP A 46 6.74 -0.73 -8.59
CA ASP A 46 7.87 -1.41 -9.26
C ASP A 46 9.12 -1.53 -8.38
N GLN A 47 9.35 -0.55 -7.50
CA GLN A 47 10.65 -0.38 -6.80
C GLN A 47 10.54 -0.13 -5.29
N GLY A 48 9.32 0.00 -4.77
CA GLY A 48 9.08 0.22 -3.35
C GLY A 48 8.94 -1.09 -2.56
N PRO A 49 8.67 -0.98 -1.25
CA PRO A 49 8.67 -2.12 -0.33
C PRO A 49 7.39 -2.97 -0.36
N GLY A 50 6.50 -2.71 -1.31
CA GLY A 50 5.19 -3.35 -1.44
C GLY A 50 4.11 -2.79 -0.50
N PRO A 51 2.82 -2.99 -0.85
CA PRO A 51 1.69 -2.36 -0.16
C PRO A 51 1.50 -2.85 1.28
N PHE A 52 1.75 -4.13 1.56
CA PHE A 52 1.64 -4.64 2.94
C PHE A 52 2.69 -4.07 3.88
N THR A 53 3.89 -3.77 3.39
CA THR A 53 4.93 -3.13 4.19
C THR A 53 4.53 -1.70 4.53
N LEU A 54 3.97 -0.96 3.57
CA LEU A 54 3.44 0.38 3.79
C LEU A 54 2.26 0.37 4.77
N LEU A 55 1.34 -0.60 4.63
CA LEU A 55 0.21 -0.79 5.54
C LEU A 55 0.68 -1.10 6.97
N ALA A 56 1.63 -2.02 7.12
CA ALA A 56 2.19 -2.38 8.42
C ALA A 56 2.96 -1.23 9.08
N ALA A 57 3.55 -0.34 8.27
CA ALA A 57 4.21 0.88 8.73
C ALA A 57 3.21 2.02 9.05
N GLY A 58 1.91 1.84 8.82
CA GLY A 58 0.88 2.87 9.01
C GLY A 58 0.89 3.96 7.93
N LEU A 59 1.58 3.72 6.81
CA LEU A 59 1.71 4.66 5.70
C LEU A 59 0.68 4.45 4.58
N LEU A 60 -0.12 3.39 4.65
CA LEU A 60 -1.17 3.09 3.68
C LEU A 60 -2.53 3.11 4.37
N THR A 61 -3.37 4.07 4.01
CA THR A 61 -4.77 4.12 4.42
C THR A 61 -5.62 3.38 3.38
N VAL A 62 -6.49 2.47 3.82
CA VAL A 62 -7.37 1.68 2.94
C VAL A 62 -8.82 1.84 3.38
N GLN A 63 -9.71 2.13 2.43
CA GLN A 63 -11.13 2.34 2.68
C GLN A 63 -11.98 1.56 1.66
N PRO A 64 -13.13 1.01 2.06
CA PRO A 64 -14.08 0.45 1.10
C PRO A 64 -14.64 1.57 0.23
N ASP A 65 -14.69 1.35 -1.08
CA ASP A 65 -15.46 2.17 -1.99
C ASP A 65 -16.94 1.81 -1.84
N VAL A 66 -17.69 2.69 -1.19
CA VAL A 66 -19.13 2.53 -0.92
C VAL A 66 -20.01 3.24 -1.94
N ASP A 67 -19.44 4.07 -2.82
CA ASP A 67 -20.18 4.93 -3.73
C ASP A 67 -20.40 4.26 -5.11
N ASP A 68 -19.56 3.29 -5.47
CA ASP A 68 -19.75 2.48 -6.67
C ASP A 68 -20.55 1.20 -6.39
N LEU A 69 -21.60 0.97 -7.19
CA LEU A 69 -22.46 -0.21 -7.22
C LEU A 69 -21.74 -1.56 -7.40
N GLY A 70 -20.41 -1.55 -7.50
CA GLY A 70 -19.55 -2.71 -7.77
C GLY A 70 -18.67 -3.18 -6.61
N GLY A 71 -18.55 -2.43 -5.50
CA GLY A 71 -17.66 -2.78 -4.39
C GLY A 71 -16.17 -2.69 -4.79
N GLY A 72 -15.42 -1.83 -4.14
CA GLY A 72 -13.99 -1.66 -4.44
C GLY A 72 -13.22 -1.18 -3.23
N LEU A 73 -11.94 -0.86 -3.44
CA LEU A 73 -11.08 -0.26 -2.44
C LEU A 73 -10.52 1.06 -2.96
N TRP A 74 -10.40 2.00 -2.05
CA TRP A 74 -9.55 3.17 -2.16
C TRP A 74 -8.35 2.99 -1.25
N ALA A 75 -7.19 3.38 -1.75
CA ALA A 75 -5.98 3.38 -0.95
C ALA A 75 -5.17 4.66 -1.20
N GLU A 76 -4.56 5.20 -0.15
CA GLU A 76 -3.72 6.41 -0.21
C GLU A 76 -2.47 6.23 0.65
N ILE A 77 -1.34 6.75 0.15
CA ILE A 77 -0.06 6.74 0.85
C ILE A 77 0.12 8.05 1.62
N GLU A 78 0.46 7.97 2.89
CA GLU A 78 0.83 9.11 3.74
C GLU A 78 2.27 9.55 3.44
N TRP A 79 2.45 10.31 2.34
CA TRP A 79 3.77 10.69 1.83
C TRP A 79 4.63 11.50 2.82
N ALA A 80 3.99 12.35 3.62
CA ALA A 80 4.67 13.22 4.58
C ALA A 80 5.37 12.44 5.70
N ASP A 81 4.88 11.23 6.01
CA ASP A 81 5.33 10.45 7.16
C ASP A 81 6.38 9.39 6.79
N VAL A 82 6.77 9.27 5.52
CA VAL A 82 7.73 8.25 5.03
C VAL A 82 9.06 8.33 5.77
N ASP A 83 9.63 9.53 5.92
CA ASP A 83 10.92 9.71 6.58
C ASP A 83 10.82 9.45 8.10
N ASP A 84 9.74 9.92 8.72
CA ASP A 84 9.47 9.70 10.14
C ASP A 84 9.25 8.22 10.47
N ALA A 85 8.57 7.47 9.59
CA ALA A 85 8.40 6.03 9.73
C ALA A 85 9.73 5.27 9.67
N VAL A 86 10.68 5.71 8.85
CA VAL A 86 12.04 5.12 8.84
C VAL A 86 12.80 5.48 10.10
N ILE A 87 12.78 6.76 10.51
CA ILE A 87 13.49 7.26 11.71
C ILE A 87 13.03 6.52 12.98
N THR A 88 11.72 6.31 13.10
CA THR A 88 11.11 5.60 14.23
C THR A 88 11.23 4.08 14.13
N GLY A 89 11.65 3.56 12.97
CA GLY A 89 11.81 2.12 12.70
C GLY A 89 10.49 1.39 12.42
N ALA A 90 9.39 2.12 12.23
CA ALA A 90 8.10 1.59 11.77
C ALA A 90 8.18 1.06 10.33
N LEU A 91 8.97 1.72 9.47
CA LEU A 91 9.29 1.28 8.12
C LEU A 91 10.73 0.78 8.05
N ARG A 92 10.91 -0.49 7.69
CA ARG A 92 12.23 -1.10 7.43
C ARG A 92 12.32 -1.47 5.96
N VAL A 93 13.22 -0.81 5.25
CA VAL A 93 13.34 -0.90 3.79
C VAL A 93 14.80 -0.80 3.37
N GLU A 94 15.10 -1.34 2.21
CA GLU A 94 16.42 -1.20 1.61
C GLU A 94 16.65 0.23 1.11
N PRO A 95 17.91 0.70 1.01
CA PRO A 95 18.21 2.06 0.57
C PRO A 95 17.61 2.43 -0.80
N GLY A 96 17.50 1.46 -1.71
CA GLY A 96 16.89 1.66 -3.03
C GLY A 96 15.38 1.89 -2.96
N GLU A 97 14.68 1.11 -2.13
CA GLU A 97 13.24 1.26 -1.89
C GLU A 97 12.93 2.62 -1.23
N LEU A 98 13.74 3.05 -0.27
CA LEU A 98 13.61 4.38 0.35
C LEU A 98 13.84 5.51 -0.66
N ALA A 99 14.81 5.35 -1.56
CA ALA A 99 15.06 6.33 -2.61
C ALA A 99 13.87 6.42 -3.60
N ALA A 100 13.27 5.28 -3.95
CA ALA A 100 12.06 5.23 -4.77
C ALA A 100 10.88 5.93 -4.08
N LEU A 101 10.62 5.61 -2.80
CA LEU A 101 9.56 6.24 -2.00
C LEU A 101 9.73 7.76 -1.90
N ARG A 102 10.93 8.25 -1.60
CA ARG A 102 11.21 9.70 -1.54
C ARG A 102 11.04 10.39 -2.88
N LYS A 103 11.39 9.72 -3.98
CA LYS A 103 11.18 10.26 -5.33
C LYS A 103 9.69 10.33 -5.65
N ALA A 104 8.93 9.27 -5.37
CA ALA A 104 7.48 9.25 -5.53
C ALA A 104 6.79 10.33 -4.68
N ALA A 105 7.19 10.50 -3.42
CA ALA A 105 6.66 11.53 -2.52
C ALA A 105 6.86 12.95 -3.08
N ARG A 106 8.01 13.22 -3.73
CA ARG A 106 8.25 14.51 -4.39
C ARG A 106 7.35 14.72 -5.60
N MET A 107 7.16 13.70 -6.42
CA MET A 107 6.25 13.76 -7.58
C MET A 107 4.81 14.01 -7.14
N ALA A 108 4.36 13.31 -6.08
CA ALA A 108 3.02 13.48 -5.52
C ALA A 108 2.81 14.85 -4.84
N ALA A 109 3.87 15.51 -4.37
CA ALA A 109 3.80 16.86 -3.79
C ALA A 109 3.65 17.97 -4.84
N ASP A 110 4.01 17.68 -6.10
CA ASP A 110 3.93 18.62 -7.22
C ASP A 110 2.54 18.59 -7.94
N ARG A 111 1.56 17.81 -7.41
CA ARG A 111 0.19 17.69 -7.94
C ARG A 111 -0.71 18.89 -7.63
#